data_AF-A0A7C8DW10-F1
#
_entry.id   AF-A0A7C8DW10-F1
#
_cell.length_a   1.000
_cell.length_b   1.000
_cell.length_c   1.000
_cell.angle_alpha   90.00
_cell.angle_beta   90.00
_cell.angle_gamma   90.00
#
_symmetry.space_group_name_H-M   'P 1'
#
loop_
_entity.id
_entity.type
_entity.pdbx_description
1 polymer ?
#
loop_
_entity_poly.entity_id
_entity_poly.type
_entity_poly.pdbx_seq_one_letter_code
_entity_poly.pdbx_strand_id
1 'polypeptide(L)'
;QQWSGFNFNLNSQFIYFDDWYPTLNSGIGISLINHQETVTNYSLKQVNLSWAYDVQIDYDWHFRPSISVGFGFKDYGFDNLLFEDQINVFQNIINSNTFDPIALNENVRYFDFGASFLFNNDYSWIGLTLRHLNRPNVSMVSQGDAPLDIFVSLHASLELPVLNYNDDNSIFLITNFMMQGKYDRFDLGYVFDRFSVGLTAATNPIQTSEKSHFVTSINPVIGMAWEGFKFGYSYDFNLSRIGGDGGISEFSISYDFLNNKECFGCPDWGSGYKQ
;
A
#
# COMPACT_ATOMS: atom_id res chain seq x y z
N GLN A 1 9.03 -8.72 7.13
CA GLN A 1 8.19 -9.53 8.04
C GLN A 1 7.30 -8.56 8.77
N GLN A 2 5.98 -8.76 8.70
CA GLN A 2 5.03 -7.91 9.42
C GLN A 2 4.63 -8.66 10.71
N TRP A 3 4.58 -7.95 11.85
CA TRP A 3 4.12 -8.49 13.14
C TRP A 3 5.01 -9.59 13.74
N SER A 4 6.31 -9.31 13.89
CA SER A 4 7.25 -10.26 14.51
C SER A 4 6.93 -10.49 16.00
N GLY A 5 6.35 -11.64 16.36
CA GLY A 5 5.98 -11.97 17.74
C GLY A 5 4.66 -12.74 17.88
N PHE A 6 3.88 -12.86 16.80
CA PHE A 6 2.70 -13.71 16.74
C PHE A 6 2.99 -15.08 16.13
N ASN A 7 2.11 -16.06 16.43
CA ASN A 7 2.10 -17.37 15.77
C ASN A 7 1.60 -17.31 14.30
N PHE A 8 1.32 -16.11 13.77
CA PHE A 8 1.06 -15.88 12.35
C PHE A 8 2.11 -14.94 11.77
N ASN A 9 2.61 -15.26 10.59
CA ASN A 9 3.59 -14.47 9.86
C ASN A 9 2.92 -13.95 8.58
N LEU A 10 2.99 -12.64 8.39
CA LEU A 10 2.51 -11.96 7.19
C LEU A 10 3.71 -11.47 6.37
N ASN A 11 3.70 -11.81 5.10
CA ASN A 11 4.70 -11.38 4.13
C ASN A 11 4.02 -10.80 2.89
N SER A 12 4.38 -9.55 2.56
CA SER A 12 3.86 -8.83 1.41
C SER A 12 5.03 -8.40 0.54
N GLN A 13 4.92 -8.65 -0.76
CA GLN A 13 5.87 -8.24 -1.76
C GLN A 13 5.12 -7.43 -2.81
N PHE A 14 5.66 -6.25 -3.14
CA PHE A 14 5.12 -5.38 -4.18
C PHE A 14 6.22 -5.05 -5.16
N ILE A 15 5.91 -5.16 -6.45
CA ILE A 15 6.81 -4.85 -7.56
C ILE A 15 6.02 -4.00 -8.54
N TYR A 16 6.64 -2.94 -9.05
CA TYR A 16 6.06 -2.11 -10.09
C TYR A 16 7.10 -1.77 -11.17
N PHE A 17 6.62 -1.57 -12.38
CA PHE A 17 7.39 -1.05 -13.51
C PHE A 17 6.49 -0.11 -14.30
N ASP A 18 6.99 1.05 -14.66
CA ASP A 18 6.26 2.02 -15.47
C ASP A 18 7.19 2.72 -16.45
N ASP A 19 6.58 3.25 -17.51
CA ASP A 19 7.28 4.00 -18.55
C ASP A 19 6.37 5.12 -19.08
N TRP A 20 7.00 6.20 -19.54
CA TRP A 20 6.33 7.40 -20.04
C TRP A 20 6.53 7.55 -21.55
N TYR A 21 5.44 7.80 -22.26
CA TYR A 21 5.43 8.00 -23.71
C TYR A 21 5.06 9.46 -24.06
N PRO A 22 6.06 10.34 -24.29
CA PRO A 22 5.80 11.77 -24.54
C PRO A 22 4.92 12.04 -25.76
N THR A 23 5.00 11.21 -26.80
CA THR A 23 4.21 11.37 -28.04
C THR A 23 2.72 11.13 -27.84
N LEU A 24 2.34 10.38 -26.80
CA LEU A 24 0.96 10.03 -26.49
C LEU A 24 0.44 10.80 -25.25
N ASN A 25 1.29 11.63 -24.64
CA ASN A 25 1.09 12.22 -23.33
C ASN A 25 0.53 11.22 -22.31
N SER A 26 1.07 10.00 -22.33
CA SER A 26 0.53 8.85 -21.61
C SER A 26 1.63 8.04 -20.94
N GLY A 27 1.30 7.43 -19.81
CA GLY A 27 2.14 6.47 -19.10
C GLY A 27 1.46 5.10 -19.03
N ILE A 28 2.27 4.04 -19.06
CA ILE A 28 1.80 2.66 -18.84
C ILE A 28 2.56 2.09 -17.66
N GLY A 29 1.85 1.45 -16.75
CA GLY A 29 2.43 0.79 -15.58
C GLY A 29 1.94 -0.65 -15.43
N ILE A 30 2.79 -1.50 -14.88
CA ILE A 30 2.43 -2.83 -14.40
C ILE A 30 2.83 -2.94 -12.93
N SER A 31 1.95 -3.51 -12.11
CA SER A 31 2.25 -3.84 -10.72
C SER A 31 1.88 -5.27 -10.39
N LEU A 32 2.66 -5.87 -9.50
CA LEU A 32 2.44 -7.20 -8.97
C LEU A 32 2.46 -7.12 -7.46
N ILE A 33 1.46 -7.71 -6.82
CA ILE A 33 1.43 -7.93 -5.38
C ILE A 33 1.37 -9.43 -5.12
N ASN A 34 2.21 -9.88 -4.20
CA ASN A 34 2.18 -11.22 -3.64
C ASN A 34 2.12 -11.10 -2.13
N HIS A 35 1.01 -11.55 -1.55
CA HIS A 35 0.76 -11.50 -0.12
C HIS A 35 0.52 -12.92 0.37
N GLN A 36 1.15 -13.27 1.49
CA GLN A 36 1.06 -14.59 2.10
C GLN A 36 0.93 -14.47 3.62
N GLU A 37 0.05 -15.29 4.17
CA GLU A 37 -0.19 -15.45 5.60
C GLU A 37 -0.03 -16.94 5.97
N THR A 38 0.67 -17.24 7.05
CA THR A 38 1.11 -18.62 7.33
C THR A 38 0.14 -19.50 8.10
N VAL A 39 -0.75 -18.97 8.94
CA VAL A 39 -1.66 -19.78 9.78
C VAL A 39 -2.78 -20.38 8.95
N THR A 40 -3.48 -19.56 8.19
CA THR A 40 -4.56 -20.00 7.27
C THR A 40 -4.02 -20.30 5.88
N ASN A 41 -2.69 -20.34 5.71
CA ASN A 41 -2.02 -20.50 4.42
C ASN A 41 -2.67 -19.64 3.33
N TYR A 42 -3.09 -18.43 3.69
CA TYR A 42 -3.77 -17.52 2.77
C TYR A 42 -2.75 -16.93 1.81
N SER A 43 -3.11 -16.90 0.53
CA SER A 43 -2.31 -16.27 -0.53
C SER A 43 -3.17 -15.37 -1.40
N LEU A 44 -2.67 -14.17 -1.65
CA LEU A 44 -3.22 -13.25 -2.63
C LEU A 44 -2.12 -12.85 -3.61
N LYS A 45 -2.36 -13.14 -4.88
CA LYS A 45 -1.50 -12.70 -5.98
C LYS A 45 -2.34 -11.85 -6.93
N GLN A 46 -1.93 -10.63 -7.18
CA GLN A 46 -2.65 -9.77 -8.12
C GLN A 46 -1.67 -9.05 -9.03
N VAL A 47 -1.98 -9.05 -10.32
CA VAL A 47 -1.27 -8.28 -11.34
C VAL A 47 -2.20 -7.19 -11.82
N ASN A 48 -1.72 -5.95 -11.91
CA ASN A 48 -2.48 -4.84 -12.46
C ASN A 48 -1.72 -4.18 -13.60
N LEU A 49 -2.44 -3.87 -14.66
CA LEU A 49 -2.00 -2.99 -15.73
C LEU A 49 -2.71 -1.64 -15.55
N SER A 50 -1.96 -0.54 -15.58
CA SER A 50 -2.48 0.81 -15.50
C SER A 50 -2.09 1.61 -16.74
N TRP A 51 -2.99 2.49 -17.16
CA TRP A 51 -2.74 3.51 -18.17
C TRP A 51 -3.16 4.86 -17.61
N ALA A 52 -2.28 5.84 -17.71
CA ALA A 52 -2.52 7.21 -17.27
C ALA A 52 -2.33 8.18 -18.44
N TYR A 53 -3.13 9.23 -18.47
CA TYR A 53 -3.01 10.32 -19.43
C TYR A 53 -2.67 11.60 -18.70
N ASP A 54 -1.78 12.43 -19.23
CA ASP A 54 -1.47 13.74 -18.65
C ASP A 54 -2.30 14.83 -19.31
N VAL A 55 -2.89 15.68 -18.47
CA VAL A 55 -3.64 16.86 -18.88
C VAL A 55 -2.99 18.04 -18.18
N GLN A 56 -2.22 18.81 -18.94
CA GLN A 56 -1.70 20.08 -18.45
C GLN A 56 -2.87 21.06 -18.25
N ILE A 57 -3.11 21.46 -16.99
CA ILE A 57 -4.14 22.44 -16.65
C ILE A 57 -3.61 23.86 -16.89
N ASP A 58 -2.38 24.12 -16.42
CA ASP A 58 -1.66 25.37 -16.58
C ASP A 58 -0.15 25.10 -16.64
N TYR A 59 0.70 26.13 -16.66
CA TYR A 59 2.15 26.00 -16.71
C TYR A 59 2.73 25.11 -15.59
N ASP A 60 2.16 25.20 -14.38
CA ASP A 60 2.70 24.51 -13.20
C ASP A 60 1.91 23.27 -12.78
N TRP A 61 0.66 23.13 -13.22
CA TRP A 61 -0.26 22.10 -12.71
C TRP A 61 -0.65 21.08 -13.77
N HIS A 62 -0.49 19.81 -13.40
CA HIS A 62 -0.84 18.66 -14.20
C HIS A 62 -1.94 17.85 -13.52
N PHE A 63 -2.87 17.36 -14.33
CA PHE A 63 -3.89 16.42 -13.93
C PHE A 63 -3.74 15.11 -14.70
N ARG A 64 -3.58 14.02 -13.97
CA ARG A 64 -3.28 12.70 -14.51
C ARG A 64 -4.37 11.70 -14.12
N PRO A 65 -5.49 11.63 -14.89
CA PRO A 65 -6.44 10.55 -14.75
C PRO A 65 -5.82 9.23 -15.22
N SER A 66 -6.16 8.14 -14.55
CA SER A 66 -5.73 6.80 -14.91
C SER A 66 -6.83 5.78 -14.72
N ILE A 67 -6.74 4.70 -15.49
CA ILE A 67 -7.55 3.50 -15.32
C ILE A 67 -6.63 2.32 -15.11
N SER A 68 -7.12 1.30 -14.40
CA SER A 68 -6.39 0.07 -14.17
C SER A 68 -7.28 -1.15 -14.33
N VAL A 69 -6.68 -2.21 -14.84
CA VAL A 69 -7.27 -3.54 -14.94
C VAL A 69 -6.37 -4.51 -14.18
N GLY A 70 -6.96 -5.23 -13.24
CA GLY A 70 -6.30 -6.21 -12.41
C GLY A 70 -6.80 -7.62 -12.67
N PHE A 71 -5.93 -8.59 -12.46
CA PHE A 71 -6.29 -10.00 -12.35
C PHE A 71 -5.75 -10.55 -11.04
N GLY A 72 -6.67 -10.97 -10.16
CA GLY A 72 -6.38 -11.45 -8.82
C GLY A 72 -6.62 -12.95 -8.70
N PHE A 73 -5.73 -13.61 -7.97
CA PHE A 73 -5.81 -14.99 -7.53
C PHE A 73 -5.79 -14.99 -6.01
N LYS A 74 -6.81 -15.58 -5.41
CA LYS A 74 -6.98 -15.65 -3.98
C LYS A 74 -7.14 -17.12 -3.58
N ASP A 75 -6.35 -17.55 -2.62
CA ASP A 75 -6.36 -18.90 -2.07
C ASP A 75 -6.43 -18.82 -0.55
N TYR A 76 -7.33 -19.60 0.06
CA TYR A 76 -7.43 -19.77 1.51
C TYR A 76 -7.12 -21.22 1.84
N GLY A 77 -6.00 -21.47 2.51
CA GLY A 77 -5.68 -22.80 3.03
C GLY A 77 -6.35 -23.06 4.37
N PHE A 78 -7.62 -23.48 4.32
CA PHE A 78 -8.37 -23.90 5.51
C PHE A 78 -7.81 -25.18 6.20
N ASP A 79 -6.75 -25.78 5.67
CA ASP A 79 -6.15 -27.03 6.14
C ASP A 79 -5.69 -27.01 7.61
N ASN A 80 -5.44 -25.82 8.17
CA ASN A 80 -4.98 -25.63 9.55
C ASN A 80 -6.05 -25.06 10.50
N LEU A 81 -7.29 -24.89 10.03
CA LEU A 81 -8.36 -24.30 10.84
C LEU A 81 -9.19 -25.40 11.51
N LEU A 82 -9.43 -25.23 12.81
CA LEU A 82 -10.37 -26.03 13.59
C LEU A 82 -11.70 -25.29 13.63
N PHE A 83 -12.74 -25.88 13.04
CA PHE A 83 -14.07 -25.29 13.00
C PHE A 83 -14.85 -25.57 14.30
N GLU A 84 -15.79 -24.68 14.63
CA GLU A 84 -16.57 -24.79 15.88
C GLU A 84 -17.35 -26.11 15.95
N ASP A 85 -17.87 -26.57 14.82
CA ASP A 85 -18.64 -27.81 14.71
C ASP A 85 -17.79 -29.09 14.81
N GLN A 86 -16.47 -28.95 14.67
CA GLN A 86 -15.53 -30.03 14.93
C GLN A 86 -15.26 -30.20 16.44
N ILE A 87 -15.52 -29.19 17.28
CA ILE A 87 -15.24 -29.25 18.72
C ILE A 87 -16.45 -29.80 19.48
N ASN A 88 -16.37 -31.05 19.94
CA ASN A 88 -17.36 -31.59 20.86
C ASN A 88 -16.89 -31.43 22.31
N VAL A 89 -17.33 -30.34 22.95
CA VAL A 89 -16.97 -29.99 24.33
C VAL A 89 -17.47 -31.00 25.37
N PHE A 90 -18.56 -31.73 25.08
CA PHE A 90 -19.13 -32.73 26.00
C PHE A 90 -18.38 -34.05 25.98
N GLN A 91 -17.78 -34.40 24.84
CA GLN A 91 -17.00 -35.62 24.68
C GLN A 91 -15.49 -35.36 24.74
N ASN A 92 -15.07 -34.09 24.73
CA ASN A 92 -13.67 -33.65 24.68
C ASN A 92 -12.91 -34.23 23.47
N ILE A 93 -13.58 -34.30 22.32
CA ILE A 93 -13.07 -34.85 21.06
C ILE A 93 -13.17 -33.79 19.97
N ILE A 94 -12.19 -33.78 19.06
CA ILE A 94 -12.22 -33.03 17.81
C ILE A 94 -12.67 -34.00 16.70
N ASN A 95 -13.81 -33.73 16.07
CA ASN A 95 -14.33 -34.48 14.93
C ASN A 95 -13.52 -34.14 13.67
N SER A 96 -13.25 -35.13 12.83
CA SER A 96 -12.53 -34.92 11.56
C SER A 96 -13.37 -34.26 10.47
N ASN A 97 -14.70 -34.29 10.60
CA ASN A 97 -15.63 -33.78 9.60
C ASN A 97 -16.22 -32.46 10.07
N THR A 98 -16.33 -31.50 9.15
CA THR A 98 -17.10 -30.26 9.32
C THR A 98 -18.31 -30.30 8.38
N PHE A 99 -19.41 -29.70 8.83
CA PHE A 99 -20.63 -29.41 8.07
C PHE A 99 -20.57 -28.03 7.40
N ASP A 100 -19.53 -27.22 7.66
CA ASP A 100 -19.34 -25.97 6.95
C ASP A 100 -19.11 -26.26 5.44
N PRO A 101 -19.84 -25.58 4.53
CA PRO A 101 -19.78 -25.82 3.09
C PRO A 101 -18.49 -25.30 2.43
N ILE A 102 -17.38 -25.27 3.17
CA ILE A 102 -16.08 -24.81 2.68
C ILE A 102 -15.57 -25.84 1.68
N ALA A 103 -15.50 -25.44 0.42
CA ALA A 103 -14.80 -26.19 -0.60
C ALA A 103 -13.29 -26.09 -0.29
N LEU A 104 -12.80 -27.00 0.56
CA LEU A 104 -11.38 -27.21 0.78
C LEU A 104 -10.71 -27.28 -0.60
N ASN A 105 -9.72 -26.40 -0.85
CA ASN A 105 -8.90 -26.34 -2.07
C ASN A 105 -9.48 -25.56 -3.29
N GLU A 106 -10.52 -24.74 -3.15
CA GLU A 106 -10.97 -23.85 -4.24
C GLU A 106 -10.17 -22.53 -4.29
N ASN A 107 -9.58 -22.26 -5.45
CA ASN A 107 -8.90 -21.01 -5.77
C ASN A 107 -9.85 -20.04 -6.45
N VAL A 108 -9.98 -18.82 -5.93
CA VAL A 108 -10.81 -17.79 -6.53
C VAL A 108 -9.99 -16.92 -7.48
N ARG A 109 -10.54 -16.68 -8.67
CA ARG A 109 -9.94 -15.81 -9.68
C ARG A 109 -10.94 -14.71 -10.02
N TYR A 110 -10.46 -13.48 -10.09
CA TYR A 110 -11.32 -12.36 -10.39
C TYR A 110 -10.61 -11.29 -11.23
N PHE A 111 -11.41 -10.59 -12.03
CA PHE A 111 -10.98 -9.36 -12.67
C PHE A 111 -11.34 -8.17 -11.78
N ASP A 112 -10.44 -7.21 -11.71
CA ASP A 112 -10.57 -6.01 -10.90
C ASP A 112 -10.46 -4.78 -11.80
N PHE A 113 -11.31 -3.79 -11.58
CA PHE A 113 -11.22 -2.50 -12.28
C PHE A 113 -11.02 -1.38 -11.29
N GLY A 114 -10.13 -0.46 -11.65
CA GLY A 114 -9.81 0.70 -10.83
C GLY A 114 -9.65 1.97 -11.67
N ALA A 115 -9.68 3.10 -10.98
CA ALA A 115 -9.42 4.42 -11.53
C ALA A 115 -8.63 5.24 -10.51
N SER A 116 -7.69 6.05 -10.98
CA SER A 116 -7.00 6.99 -10.12
C SER A 116 -6.91 8.36 -10.76
N PHE A 117 -6.66 9.36 -9.94
CA PHE A 117 -6.58 10.76 -10.31
C PHE A 117 -5.42 11.35 -9.54
N LEU A 118 -4.44 11.93 -10.24
CA LEU A 118 -3.31 12.60 -9.61
C LEU A 118 -3.29 14.06 -10.07
N PHE A 119 -3.22 14.99 -9.14
CA PHE A 119 -2.95 16.40 -9.40
C PHE A 119 -1.57 16.69 -8.84
N ASN A 120 -0.66 17.19 -9.66
CA ASN A 120 0.70 17.47 -9.24
C ASN A 120 1.23 18.76 -9.85
N ASN A 121 2.20 19.35 -9.15
CA ASN A 121 3.11 20.35 -9.66
C ASN A 121 4.56 19.89 -9.35
N ASP A 122 5.53 20.79 -9.50
CA ASP A 122 6.95 20.48 -9.25
C ASP A 122 7.28 20.15 -7.78
N TYR A 123 6.44 20.58 -6.83
CA TYR A 123 6.72 20.54 -5.40
C TYR A 123 5.76 19.66 -4.59
N SER A 124 4.58 19.38 -5.12
CA SER A 124 3.47 18.83 -4.36
C SER A 124 2.51 18.05 -5.24
N TRP A 125 1.87 17.06 -4.64
CA TRP A 125 0.88 16.24 -5.33
C TRP A 125 -0.21 15.75 -4.40
N ILE A 126 -1.40 15.53 -4.97
CA ILE A 126 -2.55 14.90 -4.33
C ILE A 126 -3.14 13.87 -5.29
N GLY A 127 -3.35 12.66 -4.79
CA GLY A 127 -3.83 11.52 -5.54
C GLY A 127 -5.02 10.86 -4.89
N LEU A 128 -5.99 10.45 -5.70
CA LEU A 128 -7.13 9.63 -5.32
C LEU A 128 -7.08 8.33 -6.12
N THR A 129 -7.18 7.19 -5.44
CA THR A 129 -7.22 5.85 -6.05
C THR A 129 -8.51 5.13 -5.62
N LEU A 130 -9.22 4.59 -6.61
CA LEU A 130 -10.40 3.76 -6.44
C LEU A 130 -10.12 2.39 -7.04
N ARG A 131 -10.34 1.31 -6.27
CA ARG A 131 -10.21 -0.08 -6.73
C ARG A 131 -11.48 -0.87 -6.44
N HIS A 132 -11.62 -2.04 -7.05
CA HIS A 132 -12.81 -2.89 -6.91
C HIS A 132 -14.09 -2.20 -7.39
N LEU A 133 -14.00 -1.36 -8.42
CA LEU A 133 -15.14 -0.64 -8.99
C LEU A 133 -16.23 -1.59 -9.51
N ASN A 134 -15.83 -2.77 -9.99
CA ASN A 134 -16.73 -3.84 -10.42
C ASN A 134 -17.12 -4.80 -9.30
N ARG A 135 -16.71 -4.54 -8.04
CA ARG A 135 -17.00 -5.34 -6.85
C ARG A 135 -16.91 -6.85 -7.12
N PRO A 136 -15.73 -7.34 -7.53
CA PRO A 136 -15.59 -8.74 -7.92
C PRO A 136 -16.01 -9.67 -6.79
N ASN A 137 -16.75 -10.72 -7.13
CA ASN A 137 -17.13 -11.75 -6.16
C ASN A 137 -15.90 -12.58 -5.80
N VAL A 138 -15.55 -12.58 -4.50
CA VAL A 138 -14.42 -13.35 -3.96
C VAL A 138 -14.86 -14.53 -3.08
N SER A 139 -16.09 -15.01 -3.27
CA SER A 139 -16.64 -16.16 -2.55
C SER A 139 -15.88 -17.44 -2.86
N MET A 140 -15.58 -18.19 -1.80
CA MET A 140 -14.92 -19.52 -1.84
C MET A 140 -15.92 -20.68 -1.84
N VAL A 141 -17.22 -20.37 -1.83
CA VAL A 141 -18.30 -21.35 -1.85
C VAL A 141 -19.00 -21.24 -3.20
N SER A 142 -19.24 -22.38 -3.84
CA SER A 142 -20.04 -22.47 -5.06
C SER A 142 -21.40 -21.80 -4.83
N GLN A 143 -21.75 -20.83 -5.68
CA GLN A 143 -22.93 -19.96 -5.59
C GLN A 143 -22.97 -18.98 -4.41
N GLY A 144 -21.88 -18.83 -3.64
CA GLY A 144 -21.79 -17.79 -2.62
C GLY A 144 -21.57 -16.40 -3.24
N ASP A 145 -22.02 -15.37 -2.53
CA ASP A 145 -21.91 -13.97 -2.95
C ASP A 145 -21.15 -13.18 -1.89
N ALA A 146 -19.88 -12.89 -2.18
CA ALA A 146 -19.00 -12.10 -1.34
C ALA A 146 -18.32 -11.03 -2.20
N PRO A 147 -19.04 -9.98 -2.60
CA PRO A 147 -18.47 -8.91 -3.43
C PRO A 147 -17.42 -8.13 -2.64
N LEU A 148 -16.27 -7.87 -3.26
CA LEU A 148 -15.26 -6.99 -2.66
C LEU A 148 -15.81 -5.56 -2.54
N ASP A 149 -15.68 -5.00 -1.34
CA ASP A 149 -15.96 -3.59 -1.12
C ASP A 149 -14.99 -2.72 -1.91
N ILE A 150 -15.51 -1.57 -2.38
CA ILE A 150 -14.71 -0.56 -3.06
C ILE A 150 -13.61 -0.09 -2.10
N PHE A 151 -12.37 -0.13 -2.59
CA PHE A 151 -11.23 0.43 -1.88
C PHE A 151 -11.02 1.87 -2.36
N VAL A 152 -10.87 2.78 -1.42
CA VAL A 152 -10.62 4.20 -1.65
C VAL A 152 -9.33 4.58 -0.95
N SER A 153 -8.41 5.25 -1.64
CA SER A 153 -7.22 5.86 -1.03
C SER A 153 -7.05 7.30 -1.49
N LEU A 154 -6.82 8.21 -0.54
CA LEU A 154 -6.47 9.60 -0.79
C LEU A 154 -5.08 9.86 -0.20
N HIS A 155 -4.12 10.19 -1.04
CA HIS A 155 -2.73 10.40 -0.65
C HIS A 155 -2.27 11.78 -1.10
N ALA A 156 -1.41 12.43 -0.33
CA ALA A 156 -0.83 13.71 -0.71
C ALA A 156 0.57 13.89 -0.15
N SER A 157 1.41 14.62 -0.88
CA SER A 157 2.68 15.16 -0.42
C SER A 157 2.69 16.65 -0.69
N LEU A 158 2.81 17.45 0.37
CA LEU A 158 2.78 18.91 0.31
C LEU A 158 4.10 19.45 0.84
N GLU A 159 4.78 20.27 0.05
CA GLU A 159 5.93 21.02 0.56
C GLU A 159 5.46 22.08 1.56
N LEU A 160 6.14 22.18 2.70
CA LEU A 160 5.86 23.17 3.74
C LEU A 160 6.95 24.27 3.74
N PRO A 161 6.84 25.29 2.85
CA PRO A 161 7.89 26.30 2.69
C PRO A 161 8.13 27.15 3.95
N VAL A 162 7.16 27.23 4.86
CA VAL A 162 7.24 28.00 6.12
C VAL A 162 8.22 27.39 7.13
N LEU A 163 8.55 26.09 6.99
CA LEU A 163 9.48 25.39 7.87
C LEU A 163 10.89 25.24 7.27
N ASN A 164 11.14 25.82 6.09
CA ASN A 164 12.43 25.77 5.44
C ASN A 164 13.40 26.72 6.17
N TYR A 165 14.42 26.17 6.83
CA TYR A 165 15.43 26.95 7.55
C TYR A 165 16.47 27.58 6.62
N ASN A 166 16.70 26.98 5.44
CA ASN A 166 17.59 27.43 4.36
C ASN A 166 17.03 26.91 3.01
N ASP A 167 17.46 27.50 1.89
CA ASP A 167 17.05 27.12 0.52
C ASP A 167 17.35 25.65 0.16
N ASP A 168 18.27 24.99 0.88
CA ASP A 168 18.69 23.60 0.65
C ASP A 168 17.89 22.56 1.47
N ASN A 169 16.92 22.98 2.29
CA ASN A 169 16.22 22.08 3.22
C ASN A 169 14.69 22.23 3.06
N SER A 170 14.07 21.32 2.31
CA SER A 170 12.61 21.20 2.21
C SER A 170 12.03 20.18 3.18
N ILE A 171 10.87 20.50 3.73
CA ILE A 171 10.06 19.61 4.57
C ILE A 171 8.77 19.30 3.84
N PHE A 172 8.47 18.02 3.71
CA PHE A 172 7.24 17.54 3.09
C PHE A 172 6.30 16.99 4.14
N LEU A 173 5.04 17.42 4.09
CA LEU A 173 3.93 16.79 4.79
C LEU A 173 3.37 15.68 3.92
N ILE A 174 3.38 14.45 4.40
CA ILE A 174 2.85 13.28 3.69
C ILE A 174 1.60 12.79 4.42
N THR A 175 0.55 12.53 3.63
CA THR A 175 -0.72 12.00 4.13
C THR A 175 -1.16 10.83 3.26
N ASN A 176 -1.78 9.82 3.89
CA ASN A 176 -2.40 8.70 3.19
C ASN A 176 -3.62 8.21 3.97
N PHE A 177 -4.81 8.45 3.44
CA PHE A 177 -6.05 7.86 3.88
C PHE A 177 -6.35 6.63 3.01
N MET A 178 -6.77 5.54 3.63
CA MET A 178 -7.24 4.32 2.98
C MET A 178 -8.52 3.85 3.66
N MET A 179 -9.48 3.39 2.87
CA MET A 179 -10.75 2.86 3.36
C MET A 179 -11.23 1.72 2.48
N GLN A 180 -11.65 0.63 3.11
CA GLN A 180 -12.30 -0.50 2.45
C GLN A 180 -13.37 -1.09 3.35
N GLY A 181 -14.61 -1.06 2.87
CA GLY A 181 -15.76 -1.46 3.67
C GLY A 181 -15.87 -0.61 4.93
N LYS A 182 -15.85 -1.26 6.10
CA LYS A 182 -15.89 -0.58 7.41
C LYS A 182 -14.51 -0.18 7.95
N TYR A 183 -13.42 -0.64 7.34
CA TYR A 183 -12.08 -0.43 7.87
C TYR A 183 -11.41 0.74 7.18
N ASP A 184 -10.70 1.55 7.96
CA ASP A 184 -9.99 2.72 7.50
C ASP A 184 -8.64 2.86 8.20
N ARG A 185 -7.73 3.59 7.55
CA ARG A 185 -6.43 3.98 8.10
C ARG A 185 -6.07 5.36 7.54
N PHE A 186 -5.61 6.24 8.40
CA PHE A 186 -5.08 7.55 8.04
C PHE A 186 -3.66 7.69 8.58
N ASP A 187 -2.69 7.72 7.70
CA ASP A 187 -1.29 7.99 8.01
C ASP A 187 -0.98 9.46 7.76
N LEU A 188 -0.31 10.10 8.71
CA LEU A 188 0.16 11.48 8.64
C LEU A 188 1.61 11.54 9.10
N GLY A 189 2.46 12.22 8.35
CA GLY A 189 3.85 12.40 8.76
C GLY A 189 4.56 13.51 8.03
N TYR A 190 5.81 13.72 8.41
CA TYR A 190 6.70 14.64 7.74
C TYR A 190 7.97 13.92 7.28
N VAL A 191 8.57 14.38 6.18
CA VAL A 191 9.86 13.90 5.67
C VAL A 191 10.77 15.10 5.44
N PHE A 192 12.01 14.97 5.91
CA PHE A 192 13.10 15.92 5.65
C PHE A 192 13.93 15.42 4.47
N ASP A 193 13.95 16.20 3.39
CA ASP A 193 14.55 15.76 2.12
C ASP A 193 16.06 15.49 2.22
N ARG A 194 16.82 16.44 2.80
CA ARG A 194 18.28 16.39 2.91
C ARG A 194 18.85 15.10 3.50
N PHE A 195 18.14 14.48 4.44
CA PHE A 195 18.54 13.22 5.06
C PHE A 195 17.62 12.06 4.70
N SER A 196 16.57 12.33 3.92
CA SER A 196 15.47 11.41 3.64
C SER A 196 14.94 10.72 4.91
N VAL A 197 14.88 11.45 6.03
CA VAL A 197 14.38 10.95 7.31
C VAL A 197 12.99 11.51 7.53
N GLY A 198 12.06 10.66 7.93
CA GLY A 198 10.70 11.04 8.24
C GLY A 198 10.16 10.36 9.48
N LEU A 199 9.03 10.88 9.94
CA LEU A 199 8.22 10.27 10.98
C LEU A 199 6.77 10.32 10.55
N THR A 200 6.11 9.18 10.59
CA THR A 200 4.68 9.05 10.32
C THR A 200 3.96 8.50 11.55
N ALA A 201 2.68 8.83 11.68
CA ALA A 201 1.78 8.27 12.67
C ALA A 201 0.57 7.68 11.93
N ALA A 202 0.27 6.42 12.21
CA ALA A 202 -0.91 5.75 11.68
C ALA A 202 -2.08 5.92 12.64
N THR A 203 -3.25 6.24 12.10
CA THR A 203 -4.49 6.44 12.84
C THR A 203 -5.65 5.71 12.20
N ASN A 204 -6.71 5.48 12.96
CA ASN A 204 -7.95 4.85 12.51
C ASN A 204 -9.11 5.77 12.90
N PRO A 205 -9.41 6.78 12.07
CA PRO A 205 -10.42 7.79 12.41
C PRO A 205 -11.83 7.21 12.57
N ILE A 206 -12.21 6.18 11.81
CA ILE A 206 -13.51 5.51 11.91
C ILE A 206 -13.39 4.36 12.92
N GLN A 207 -13.65 4.65 14.19
CA GLN A 207 -13.61 3.65 15.25
C GLN A 207 -14.80 2.69 15.11
N THR A 208 -14.52 1.46 14.67
CA THR A 208 -15.56 0.43 14.42
C THR A 208 -15.89 -0.41 15.65
N SER A 209 -15.15 -0.26 16.76
CA SER A 209 -15.32 -1.01 18.00
C SER A 209 -14.88 -0.19 19.22
N GLU A 210 -15.41 -0.50 20.41
CA GLU A 210 -14.95 0.08 21.69
C GLU A 210 -13.47 -0.20 22.00
N LYS A 211 -12.88 -1.21 21.36
CA LYS A 211 -11.45 -1.55 21.47
C LYS A 211 -10.58 -0.90 20.39
N SER A 212 -11.16 -0.11 19.50
CA SER A 212 -10.42 0.59 18.44
C SER A 212 -9.57 1.69 19.06
N HIS A 213 -8.29 1.73 18.68
CA HIS A 213 -7.38 2.80 19.08
C HIS A 213 -7.32 3.84 17.97
N PHE A 214 -7.44 5.12 18.34
CA PHE A 214 -7.35 6.19 17.34
C PHE A 214 -5.96 6.27 16.72
N VAL A 215 -4.89 6.20 17.52
CA VAL A 215 -3.50 6.09 17.03
C VAL A 215 -3.07 4.64 17.17
N THR A 216 -2.62 4.04 16.07
CA THR A 216 -2.24 2.63 16.03
C THR A 216 -0.74 2.42 16.02
N SER A 217 0.03 3.29 15.35
CA SER A 217 1.48 3.18 15.31
C SER A 217 2.20 4.50 15.06
N ILE A 218 3.49 4.53 15.40
CA ILE A 218 4.44 5.58 14.97
C ILE A 218 5.54 4.90 14.16
N ASN A 219 5.84 5.43 12.98
CA ASN A 219 6.70 4.78 12.02
C ASN A 219 7.79 5.75 11.57
N PRO A 220 9.02 5.66 12.13
CA PRO A 220 10.16 6.34 11.55
C PRO A 220 10.48 5.75 10.18
N VAL A 221 10.85 6.63 9.27
CA VAL A 221 11.22 6.30 7.90
C VAL A 221 12.62 6.86 7.65
N ILE A 222 13.48 6.06 7.03
CA ILE A 222 14.78 6.49 6.55
C ILE A 222 14.91 6.12 5.07
N GLY A 223 15.53 6.99 4.30
CA GLY A 223 15.76 6.80 2.89
C GLY A 223 17.19 7.13 2.48
N MET A 224 17.60 6.65 1.33
CA MET A 224 18.87 7.00 0.71
C MET A 224 18.74 6.90 -0.81
N ALA A 225 19.20 7.93 -1.52
CA ALA A 225 19.31 7.90 -2.98
C ALA A 225 20.79 7.77 -3.40
N TRP A 226 21.09 6.83 -4.30
CA TRP A 226 22.43 6.62 -4.85
C TRP A 226 22.36 6.15 -6.30
N GLU A 227 22.89 6.95 -7.22
CA GLU A 227 23.07 6.60 -8.64
C GLU A 227 21.79 6.05 -9.30
N GLY A 228 20.68 6.77 -9.13
CA GLY A 228 19.37 6.39 -9.66
C GLY A 228 18.61 5.37 -8.82
N PHE A 229 19.26 4.68 -7.87
CA PHE A 229 18.57 3.88 -6.87
C PHE A 229 18.06 4.75 -5.72
N LYS A 230 16.86 4.44 -5.23
CA LYS A 230 16.34 4.96 -3.96
C LYS A 230 15.99 3.79 -3.06
N PHE A 231 16.56 3.78 -1.87
CA PHE A 231 16.34 2.79 -0.83
C PHE A 231 15.50 3.43 0.27
N GLY A 232 14.51 2.70 0.77
CA GLY A 232 13.68 3.12 1.90
C GLY A 232 13.58 2.01 2.92
N TYR A 233 13.57 2.39 4.19
CA TYR A 233 13.26 1.50 5.29
C TYR A 233 12.34 2.19 6.29
N SER A 234 11.30 1.50 6.72
CA SER A 234 10.42 1.96 7.78
C SER A 234 10.14 0.84 8.78
N TYR A 235 9.80 1.25 10.01
CA TYR A 235 9.41 0.31 11.05
C TYR A 235 8.19 0.84 11.80
N ASP A 236 7.06 0.13 11.72
CA ASP A 236 5.85 0.51 12.43
C ASP A 236 5.95 0.08 13.89
N PHE A 237 6.12 1.04 14.81
CA PHE A 237 6.00 0.80 16.25
C PHE A 237 4.53 0.83 16.65
N ASN A 238 3.96 -0.35 16.88
CA ASN A 238 2.58 -0.49 17.32
C ASN A 238 2.39 0.11 18.73
N LEU A 239 1.47 1.07 18.82
CA LEU A 239 1.01 1.68 20.08
C LEU A 239 -0.30 1.06 20.56
N SER A 240 -1.07 0.48 19.63
CA SER A 240 -2.30 -0.24 19.95
C SER A 240 -1.99 -1.67 20.42
N ARG A 241 -2.89 -2.25 21.24
CA ARG A 241 -2.78 -3.66 21.67
C ARG A 241 -3.24 -4.65 20.59
N ILE A 242 -3.54 -4.16 19.39
CA ILE A 242 -3.98 -4.98 18.27
C ILE A 242 -2.73 -5.53 17.59
N GLY A 243 -2.55 -6.85 17.60
CA GLY A 243 -1.45 -7.54 16.91
C GLY A 243 -0.14 -7.72 17.70
N GLY A 244 -0.15 -7.48 19.02
CA GLY A 244 0.95 -7.85 19.93
C GLY A 244 2.13 -6.87 19.94
N ASP A 245 3.21 -7.24 20.61
CA ASP A 245 4.38 -6.36 20.84
C ASP A 245 5.30 -6.22 19.61
N GLY A 246 5.00 -6.93 18.52
CA GLY A 246 5.79 -6.95 17.29
C GLY A 246 5.43 -5.83 16.33
N GLY A 247 6.43 -5.09 15.83
CA GLY A 247 6.23 -4.07 14.79
C GLY A 247 6.22 -4.65 13.36
N ILE A 248 6.11 -3.75 12.38
CA ILE A 248 6.16 -4.11 10.95
C ILE A 248 7.37 -3.44 10.30
N SER A 249 8.31 -4.23 9.77
CA SER A 249 9.40 -3.70 8.94
C SER A 249 8.99 -3.69 7.47
N GLU A 250 9.16 -2.55 6.81
CA GLU A 250 9.06 -2.40 5.36
C GLU A 250 10.39 -1.96 4.78
N PHE A 251 10.74 -2.53 3.62
CA PHE A 251 11.93 -2.19 2.87
C PHE A 251 11.54 -1.98 1.42
N SER A 252 11.98 -0.87 0.84
CA SER A 252 11.65 -0.48 -0.52
C SER A 252 12.91 -0.15 -1.32
N ILE A 253 12.89 -0.52 -2.60
CA ILE A 253 13.90 -0.16 -3.59
C ILE A 253 13.16 0.33 -4.82
N SER A 254 13.54 1.49 -5.33
CA SER A 254 13.14 1.96 -6.66
C SER A 254 14.39 2.31 -7.47
N TYR A 255 14.30 2.17 -8.79
CA TYR A 255 15.36 2.57 -9.70
C TYR A 255 14.78 3.44 -10.80
N ASP A 256 15.36 4.62 -10.99
CA ASP A 256 15.03 5.54 -12.07
C ASP A 256 16.03 5.38 -13.21
N PHE A 257 15.56 4.91 -14.37
CA PHE A 257 16.39 4.65 -15.54
C PHE A 257 16.94 5.93 -16.22
N LEU A 258 16.34 7.09 -15.96
CA LEU A 258 16.66 8.35 -16.62
C LEU A 258 17.41 9.32 -15.70
N ASN A 259 17.36 9.13 -14.38
CA ASN A 259 17.96 10.03 -13.40
C ASN A 259 19.27 9.48 -12.80
N ASN A 260 20.36 9.53 -13.57
CA ASN A 260 21.70 9.13 -13.13
C ASN A 260 22.45 10.19 -12.29
N LYS A 261 21.77 11.24 -11.79
CA LYS A 261 22.44 12.42 -11.21
C LYS A 261 22.15 12.70 -9.74
N GLU A 262 21.14 12.07 -9.14
CA GLU A 262 20.87 12.24 -7.71
C GLU A 262 21.75 11.29 -6.88
N CYS A 263 22.72 11.86 -6.14
CA CYS A 263 23.52 11.15 -5.14
C CYS A 263 23.45 11.87 -3.78
N PHE A 264 23.09 11.10 -2.75
CA PHE A 264 23.01 11.59 -1.37
C PHE A 264 24.37 12.14 -0.89
N GLY A 265 24.41 13.43 -0.54
CA GLY A 265 25.60 14.09 0.00
C GLY A 265 26.62 14.59 -1.03
N CYS A 266 26.29 14.55 -2.33
CA CYS A 266 27.07 15.23 -3.34
C CYS A 266 26.88 16.75 -3.22
N PRO A 267 27.95 17.57 -3.16
CA PRO A 267 27.80 19.01 -3.18
C PRO A 267 27.13 19.44 -4.49
N ASP A 268 26.11 20.29 -4.42
CA ASP A 268 25.60 21.01 -5.58
C ASP A 268 26.66 21.98 -6.07
N TRP A 269 27.56 21.48 -6.91
CA TRP A 269 28.36 22.35 -7.77
C TRP A 269 27.39 22.93 -8.77
N GLY A 270 26.94 24.15 -8.45
CA GLY A 270 25.84 24.86 -9.09
C GLY A 270 25.70 24.57 -10.57
N SER A 271 24.45 24.29 -10.96
CA SER A 271 23.95 24.24 -12.33
C SER A 271 24.09 25.60 -13.02
N GLY A 272 25.32 26.09 -13.14
CA GLY A 272 25.70 27.12 -14.07
C GLY A 272 26.03 26.46 -15.41
N TYR A 273 25.29 26.89 -16.45
CA TYR A 273 25.53 26.65 -17.88
C TYR A 273 25.06 25.26 -18.39
N LYS A 274 24.23 25.13 -19.43
CA LYS A 274 23.95 25.96 -20.62
C LYS A 274 22.66 25.41 -21.28
N GLN A 275 21.76 26.31 -21.73
CA GLN A 275 21.35 26.55 -23.13
C GLN A 275 20.69 25.36 -23.85
#